data_AF-A0A7C7X5K8-F1
#
_entry.id   AF-A0A7C7X5K8-F1
#
_cell.length_a   1.000
_cell.length_b   1.000
_cell.length_c   1.000
_cell.angle_alpha   90.00
_cell.angle_beta   90.00
_cell.angle_gamma   90.00
#
_symmetry.space_group_name_H-M   'P 1'
#
loop_
_entity.id
_entity.type
_entity.pdbx_description
1 polymer ?
#
loop_
_entity_poly.entity_id
_entity_poly.type
_entity_poly.pdbx_seq_one_letter_code
_entity_poly.pdbx_strand_id
1 'polypeptide(L)' 'IFTRSLIKKLLTYATGRHMERSDHYEIDDILGRVKADHYGLRTIVTEVLTSKSFRSR' A
#
# COMPACT_ATOMS: atom_id res chain seq x y z
N ILE A 1 -6.93 -8.16 -8.36
CA ILE A 1 -7.39 -8.51 -6.98
C ILE A 1 -6.20 -8.94 -6.10
N PHE A 2 -5.27 -9.77 -6.60
CA PHE A 2 -4.08 -10.21 -5.87
C PHE A 2 -3.22 -9.08 -5.30
N THR A 3 -2.83 -8.10 -6.13
CA THR A 3 -1.96 -6.98 -5.73
C THR A 3 -2.56 -6.13 -4.61
N ARG A 4 -3.88 -5.92 -4.63
CA ARG A 4 -4.61 -5.19 -3.58
C ARG A 4 -4.52 -5.90 -2.24
N SER A 5 -4.73 -7.21 -2.23
CA SER A 5 -4.63 -8.03 -1.03
C SER A 5 -3.19 -8.10 -0.50
N LEU A 6 -2.20 -8.13 -1.41
CA LEU A 6 -0.79 -8.10 -1.05
C LEU A 6 -0.43 -6.77 -0.37
N ILE A 7 -0.75 -5.63 -0.99
CA ILE A 7 -0.53 -4.28 -0.45
C ILE A 7 -1.19 -4.16 0.93
N LYS A 8 -2.44 -4.60 1.07
CA LYS A 8 -3.18 -4.55 2.34
C LYS A 8 -2.48 -5.34 3.45
N LYS A 9 -2.04 -6.58 3.17
CA LYS A 9 -1.30 -7.38 4.15
C LYS A 9 0.05 -6.75 4.48
N LEU A 10 0.77 -6.23 3.48
CA LEU A 10 2.06 -5.58 3.66
C LEU A 10 1.95 -4.36 4.57
N LEU A 11 0.97 -3.49 4.31
CA LEU A 11 0.68 -2.32 5.14
C LEU A 11 0.27 -2.72 6.55
N THR A 12 -0.60 -3.72 6.71
CA THR A 12 -1.02 -4.21 8.03
C THR A 12 0.18 -4.71 8.85
N TYR A 13 1.12 -5.41 8.21
CA TYR A 13 2.35 -5.88 8.86
C TYR A 13 3.34 -4.75 9.13
N ALA A 14 3.50 -3.81 8.21
CA ALA A 14 4.44 -2.69 8.32
C ALA A 14 4.00 -1.67 9.38
N THR A 15 2.70 -1.40 9.50
CA THR A 15 2.16 -0.43 10.47
C THR A 15 1.68 -1.08 11.77
N GLY A 16 1.58 -2.41 11.83
CA GLY A 16 1.14 -3.15 13.03
C GLY A 16 -0.30 -2.86 13.46
N ARG A 17 -1.09 -2.17 12.63
CA ARG A 17 -2.48 -1.80 12.92
C ARG A 17 -3.43 -2.27 11.83
N HIS A 18 -4.69 -2.49 12.20
CA HIS A 18 -5.74 -2.76 11.23
C HIS A 18 -5.98 -1.50 10.38
N MET A 19 -5.87 -1.65 9.06
CA MET A 19 -6.07 -0.55 8.12
C MET A 19 -7.49 -0.01 8.23
N GLU A 20 -7.61 1.29 8.44
CA GLU A 20 -8.89 1.99 8.54
C GLU A 20 -9.39 2.38 7.14
N ARG A 21 -10.63 2.90 7.02
CA ARG A 21 -11.15 3.38 5.72
C ARG A 21 -10.27 4.44 5.08
N SER A 22 -9.55 5.23 5.87
CA SER A 22 -8.60 6.23 5.36
C SER A 22 -7.45 5.58 4.58
N ASP A 23 -6.96 4.42 5.02
CA ASP A 23 -5.90 3.67 4.34
C ASP A 23 -6.40 2.99 3.06
N HIS A 24 -7.71 2.77 2.90
CA HIS A 24 -8.26 2.24 1.64
C HIS A 24 -8.04 3.19 0.46
N TYR A 25 -8.04 4.50 0.69
CA TYR A 25 -7.78 5.49 -0.36
C TYR A 25 -6.30 5.46 -0.79
N GLU A 26 -5.38 5.32 0.17
CA GLU A 26 -3.96 5.12 -0.11
C GLU A 26 -3.71 3.80 -0.87
N ILE A 27 -4.34 2.69 -0.46
CA ILE A 27 -4.21 1.41 -1.19
C ILE A 27 -4.66 1.55 -2.65
N ASP A 28 -5.76 2.27 -2.91
CA ASP A 28 -6.28 2.45 -4.27
C ASP A 28 -5.36 3.36 -5.12
N ASP A 29 -4.82 4.44 -4.53
CA ASP A 29 -3.84 5.31 -5.18
C ASP A 29 -2.56 4.55 -5.55
N ILE A 30 -2.02 3.78 -4.59
CA ILE A 30 -0.84 2.92 -4.81
C ILE A 30 -1.14 1.89 -5.89
N LEU A 31 -2.32 1.27 -5.87
CA LEU A 31 -2.70 0.27 -6.86
C LEU A 31 -2.82 0.90 -8.27
N GLY A 32 -3.31 2.13 -8.37
CA GLY A 32 -3.32 2.91 -9.61
C GLY A 32 -1.91 3.15 -10.16
N ARG A 33 -0.98 3.61 -9.31
CA ARG A 33 0.43 3.85 -9.69
C ARG A 33 1.16 2.58 -10.08
N VAL A 34 0.98 1.51 -9.31
CA VAL A 34 1.57 0.20 -9.58
C VAL A 34 1.04 -0.41 -10.87
N LYS A 35 -0.23 -0.15 -11.21
CA LYS A 35 -0.81 -0.60 -12.50
C LYS A 35 -0.20 0.15 -13.68
N ALA A 36 0.15 1.43 -13.51
CA ALA A 36 0.91 2.17 -14.52
C ALA A 36 2.36 1.63 -14.66
N ASP A 37 2.95 1.16 -13.56
CA ASP A 37 4.31 0.62 -13.48
C ASP A 37 4.40 -0.91 -13.70
N HIS A 38 3.47 -1.53 -14.43
CA HIS A 38 3.50 -2.96 -14.78
C HIS A 38 3.56 -3.94 -13.57
N TYR A 39 2.94 -3.59 -12.44
CA TYR A 39 2.96 -4.40 -11.22
C TYR A 39 4.36 -4.61 -10.62
N GLY A 40 5.24 -3.62 -10.76
CA GLY A 40 6.55 -3.62 -10.10
C GLY A 40 6.43 -3.90 -8.60
N LEU A 41 6.86 -5.07 -8.15
CA LEU A 41 6.90 -5.45 -6.73
C LEU A 41 7.72 -4.48 -5.89
N ARG A 42 8.80 -3.94 -6.47
CA ARG A 42 9.62 -2.91 -5.84
C ARG A 42 8.83 -1.62 -5.62
N THR A 43 8.08 -1.18 -6.62
CA THR A 43 7.23 0.02 -6.56
C THR A 43 6.13 -0.16 -5.51
N ILE A 44 5.53 -1.36 -5.41
CA ILE A 44 4.58 -1.70 -4.34
C ILE A 44 5.22 -1.50 -2.95
N VAL A 45 6.41 -2.05 -2.72
CA VAL A 45 7.09 -1.96 -1.43
C VAL A 45 7.50 -0.52 -1.12
N THR A 46 8.03 0.20 -2.11
CA THR A 46 8.40 1.62 -1.96
C THR A 46 7.18 2.48 -1.64
N GLU A 47 6.08 2.34 -2.35
CA GLU A 47 4.87 3.12 -2.10
C GLU A 47 4.25 2.78 -0.74
N VAL A 48 4.27 1.51 -0.31
CA VAL A 48 3.85 1.10 1.05
C VAL A 48 4.72 1.74 2.13
N LEU A 49 6.03 1.81 1.93
CA LEU A 49 6.95 2.44 2.88
C LEU A 49 6.88 3.97 2.87
N THR A 50 6.51 4.56 1.73
CA THR A 50 6.38 6.03 1.55
C THR A 50 5.00 6.54 1.95
N SER A 51 4.03 5.63 2.13
CA SER A 51 2.67 5.90 2.54
C SER A 51 2.61 6.70 3.83
N LYS A 52 1.64 7.63 3.91
CA LYS A 52 1.49 8.52 5.06
C LYS A 52 1.20 7.76 6.35
N SER A 53 0.58 6.59 6.25
CA SER A 53 0.35 5.68 7.38
C SER A 53 1.63 5.18 8.04
N PHE A 54 2.75 5.10 7.31
CA PHE A 54 4.08 4.81 7.87
C PHE A 54 4.79 6.08 8.36
N ARG A 55 4.61 7.22 7.67
CA ARG A 55 5.31 8.48 7.94
C ARG A 55 4.69 9.35 9.04
N SER A 56 3.42 9.14 9.38
CA SER A 56 2.74 9.91 10.44
C SER A 56 3.09 9.46 11.87
N ARG A 57 4.25 8.81 12.05
CA ARG A 57 4.76 8.32 13.32
C ARG A 57 6.05 9.04 13.70
#